data_AF-A0A5W5UXH2-F1
#
_entry.id   AF-A0A5W5UXH2-F1
#
_cell.length_a   1.000
_cell.length_b   1.000
_cell.length_c   1.000
_cell.angle_alpha   90.00
_cell.angle_beta   90.00
_cell.angle_gamma   90.00
#
_symmetry.space_group_name_H-M   'P 1'
#
loop_
_entity.id
_entity.type
_entity.pdbx_description
1 polymer ?
#
loop_
_entity_poly.entity_id
_entity_poly.type
_entity_poly.pdbx_seq_one_letter_code
_entity_poly.pdbx_strand_id
1 'polypeptide(L)'
;MSKYPSQMQDKFNLRFPDGMRDAIAERAKANGRSMNSEIVQILEDALKAQIVAWDKPLSPSSSDEVVTMSMSQLNKIVSLAAEDTAKSVVENLIEKYEMIPKKSSKPT
;
A
#
# COMPACT_ATOMS: atom_id res chain seq x y z
N MET A 1 28.51 -6.52 -25.64
CA MET A 1 27.07 -6.84 -25.76
C MET A 1 26.32 -6.07 -24.69
N SER A 2 25.34 -5.25 -25.07
CA SER A 2 24.46 -4.57 -24.10
C SER A 2 23.63 -5.61 -23.35
N LYS A 3 23.48 -5.44 -22.04
CA LYS A 3 22.75 -6.36 -21.15
C LYS A 3 21.25 -6.09 -21.32
N TYR A 4 20.44 -7.13 -21.50
CA TYR A 4 18.99 -6.96 -21.61
C TYR A 4 18.41 -6.49 -20.26
N PRO A 5 17.37 -5.63 -20.23
CA PRO A 5 16.77 -5.12 -18.99
C PRO A 5 16.30 -6.23 -18.03
N SER A 6 15.81 -7.36 -18.57
CA SER A 6 15.42 -8.53 -17.79
C SER A 6 16.58 -9.21 -17.05
N GLN A 7 17.82 -9.00 -17.50
CA GLN A 7 19.02 -9.52 -16.82
C GLN A 7 19.48 -8.65 -15.66
N MET A 8 18.90 -7.46 -15.50
CA MET A 8 19.14 -6.56 -14.36
C MET A 8 18.09 -6.70 -13.27
N GLN A 9 17.00 -7.45 -13.50
CA GLN A 9 15.94 -7.66 -12.53
C GLN A 9 16.33 -8.71 -11.49
N ASP A 10 15.86 -8.50 -10.26
CA ASP A 10 16.02 -9.47 -9.17
C ASP A 10 15.29 -10.77 -9.48
N LYS A 11 15.92 -11.89 -9.12
CA LYS A 11 15.41 -13.23 -9.38
C LYS A 11 15.09 -13.91 -8.06
N PHE A 12 13.89 -14.46 -7.97
CA PHE A 12 13.42 -15.18 -6.79
C PHE A 12 12.99 -16.61 -7.17
N ASN A 13 13.53 -17.60 -6.46
CA ASN A 13 13.21 -19.01 -6.69
C ASN A 13 12.01 -19.42 -5.81
N LEU A 14 10.88 -19.69 -6.45
CA LEU A 14 9.65 -20.11 -5.78
C LEU A 14 9.55 -21.65 -5.67
N ARG A 15 9.09 -22.12 -4.52
CA ARG A 15 8.69 -23.53 -4.31
C ARG A 15 7.17 -23.58 -4.24
N PHE A 16 6.56 -24.04 -5.32
CA PHE A 16 5.11 -24.17 -5.38
C PHE A 16 4.66 -25.51 -4.75
N PRO A 17 3.57 -25.49 -3.96
CA PRO A 17 2.81 -26.70 -3.64
C PRO A 17 2.30 -27.40 -4.91
N ASP A 18 1.91 -28.67 -4.76
CA ASP A 18 1.41 -29.46 -5.87
C ASP A 18 0.19 -28.80 -6.55
N GLY A 19 0.13 -28.86 -7.87
CA GLY A 19 -0.90 -28.24 -8.72
C GLY A 19 -0.90 -26.70 -8.79
N MET A 20 -0.24 -25.97 -7.88
CA MET A 20 -0.30 -24.50 -7.85
C MET A 20 0.38 -23.87 -9.08
N ARG A 21 1.48 -24.46 -9.56
CA ARG A 21 2.17 -23.99 -10.76
C ARG A 21 1.28 -24.07 -12.00
N ASP A 22 0.52 -25.16 -12.13
CA ASP A 22 -0.36 -25.38 -13.28
C ASP A 22 -1.57 -24.44 -13.24
N ALA A 23 -2.16 -24.22 -12.06
CA ALA A 23 -3.21 -23.22 -11.87
C ALA A 23 -2.77 -21.80 -12.29
N ILE A 24 -1.55 -21.39 -11.93
CA ILE A 24 -0.99 -20.09 -12.36
C ILE A 24 -0.74 -20.09 -13.87
N ALA A 25 -0.28 -21.21 -14.44
CA ALA A 25 -0.04 -21.34 -15.88
C ALA A 25 -1.33 -21.16 -16.70
N GLU A 26 -2.42 -21.80 -16.28
CA GLU A 26 -3.72 -21.71 -16.93
C GLU A 26 -4.28 -20.29 -16.85
N ARG A 27 -4.22 -19.67 -15.66
CA ARG A 27 -4.62 -18.27 -15.47
C ARG A 27 -3.81 -17.32 -16.36
N ALA A 28 -2.50 -17.51 -16.43
CA ALA A 28 -1.64 -16.69 -17.30
C ALA A 28 -1.99 -16.83 -18.79
N LYS A 29 -2.28 -18.06 -19.24
CA LYS A 29 -2.74 -18.33 -20.62
C LYS A 29 -4.08 -17.65 -20.91
N ALA A 30 -5.05 -17.77 -20.00
CA ALA A 30 -6.36 -17.12 -20.12
C ALA A 30 -6.23 -15.59 -20.22
N ASN A 31 -5.26 -15.01 -19.51
CA ASN A 31 -4.98 -13.56 -19.52
C ASN A 31 -4.05 -13.11 -20.67
N GLY A 32 -3.56 -14.03 -21.52
CA GLY A 32 -2.63 -13.71 -22.61
C GLY A 32 -1.26 -13.20 -22.13
N ARG A 33 -0.82 -13.60 -20.94
CA ARG A 33 0.42 -13.14 -20.30
C ARG A 33 1.41 -14.29 -20.09
N SER A 34 2.70 -13.96 -19.94
CA SER A 34 3.68 -14.95 -19.47
C SER A 34 3.38 -15.32 -18.01
N MET A 35 3.71 -16.56 -17.61
CA MET A 35 3.57 -16.99 -16.22
C MET A 35 4.29 -16.04 -15.24
N ASN A 36 5.48 -15.56 -15.59
CA ASN A 36 6.22 -14.62 -14.77
C ASN A 36 5.47 -13.28 -14.62
N SER A 37 4.92 -12.76 -15.73
CA SER A 37 4.11 -11.54 -15.71
C SER A 37 2.85 -11.69 -14.86
N GLU A 38 2.21 -12.86 -14.87
CA GLU A 38 1.04 -13.14 -14.03
C GLU A 38 1.43 -13.20 -12.55
N ILE A 39 2.54 -13.85 -12.19
CA ILE A 39 3.05 -13.89 -10.81
C ILE A 39 3.33 -12.48 -10.31
N VAL A 40 4.02 -11.66 -11.12
CA VAL A 40 4.30 -10.26 -10.75
C VAL A 40 3.01 -9.47 -10.56
N GLN A 41 2.02 -9.63 -11.46
CA GLN A 41 0.72 -8.97 -11.31
C GLN A 41 0.02 -9.37 -10.02
N ILE A 42 -0.02 -10.66 -9.69
CA ILE A 42 -0.65 -11.16 -8.46
C ILE A 42 0.03 -10.55 -7.22
N LEU A 43 1.37 -10.47 -7.22
CA LEU A 43 2.12 -9.86 -6.13
C LEU A 43 1.86 -8.35 -6.06
N GLU A 44 1.85 -7.64 -7.18
CA GLU A 44 1.50 -6.22 -7.23
C GLU A 44 0.09 -5.97 -6.71
N ASP A 45 -0.89 -6.78 -7.11
CA ASP A 45 -2.28 -6.66 -6.67
C ASP A 45 -2.40 -6.93 -5.17
N ALA A 46 -1.69 -7.92 -4.64
CA ALA A 46 -1.66 -8.20 -3.22
C ALA A 46 -1.00 -7.08 -2.40
N LEU A 47 0.09 -6.49 -2.91
CA LEU A 47 0.77 -5.35 -2.28
C LEU A 47 -0.10 -4.08 -2.36
N LYS A 48 -0.75 -3.82 -3.50
CA LYS A 48 -1.71 -2.73 -3.67
C LYS A 48 -2.93 -2.94 -2.79
N ALA A 49 -3.47 -4.15 -2.65
CA ALA A 49 -4.60 -4.42 -1.76
C ALA A 49 -4.29 -4.12 -0.28
N GLN A 50 -3.03 -4.22 0.15
CA GLN A 50 -2.63 -3.76 1.49
C GLN A 50 -2.51 -2.23 1.61
N ILE A 51 -2.33 -1.53 0.49
CA ILE A 51 -2.23 -0.06 0.42
C ILE A 51 -3.61 0.56 0.16
N VAL A 52 -4.49 -0.12 -0.57
CA VAL A 52 -5.88 0.28 -0.84
C VAL A 52 -6.81 -0.34 0.21
N ALA A 53 -6.69 0.18 1.42
CA ALA A 53 -7.84 0.30 2.31
C ALA A 53 -8.29 1.76 2.43
N TRP A 54 -7.95 2.65 1.47
CA TRP A 54 -8.21 4.11 1.57
C TRP A 54 -8.46 4.87 0.26
N ASP A 55 -8.60 4.21 -0.89
CA ASP A 55 -8.73 4.90 -2.20
C ASP A 55 -10.03 4.61 -2.96
N LYS A 56 -10.94 3.81 -2.37
CA LYS A 56 -12.35 3.89 -2.78
C LYS A 56 -12.91 5.09 -2.02
N PRO A 57 -13.42 6.16 -2.67
CA PRO A 57 -14.22 7.14 -1.94
C PRO A 57 -15.28 6.34 -1.18
N LEU A 58 -15.44 6.63 0.11
CA LEU A 58 -16.59 6.21 0.92
C LEU A 58 -17.84 6.87 0.33
N SER A 59 -18.20 6.48 -0.89
CA SER A 59 -19.41 6.84 -1.58
C SER A 59 -20.22 5.56 -1.59
N PRO A 60 -20.98 5.28 -0.52
CA PRO A 60 -21.89 4.15 -0.54
C PRO A 60 -22.82 4.35 -1.74
N SER A 61 -22.93 3.35 -2.62
CA SER A 61 -23.74 3.49 -3.83
C SER A 61 -25.25 3.53 -3.51
N SER A 62 -25.59 3.29 -2.25
CA SER A 62 -26.95 3.29 -1.70
C SER A 62 -26.89 3.56 -0.19
N SER A 63 -27.92 4.18 0.38
CA SER A 63 -27.99 4.55 1.81
C SER A 63 -27.96 3.37 2.79
N ASP A 64 -28.12 2.14 2.30
CA ASP A 64 -28.24 0.93 3.12
C ASP A 64 -26.98 0.04 3.12
N GLU A 65 -25.88 0.49 2.51
CA GLU A 65 -24.64 -0.30 2.42
C GLU A 65 -23.84 -0.21 3.74
N VAL A 66 -23.89 -1.26 4.55
CA VAL A 66 -23.13 -1.34 5.81
C VAL A 66 -21.65 -1.57 5.49
N VAL A 67 -20.82 -0.55 5.74
CA VAL A 67 -19.36 -0.65 5.60
C VAL A 67 -18.79 -1.35 6.84
N THR A 68 -18.29 -2.58 6.66
CA THR A 68 -17.60 -3.32 7.74
C THR A 68 -16.10 -3.06 7.70
N MET A 69 -15.51 -2.66 8.84
CA MET A 69 -14.07 -2.43 8.98
C MET A 69 -13.53 -3.17 10.21
N SER A 70 -12.26 -3.57 10.18
CA SER A 70 -11.58 -4.11 11.35
C SER A 70 -11.18 -2.99 12.33
N MET A 71 -11.05 -3.33 13.63
CA MET A 71 -10.59 -2.36 14.64
C MET A 71 -9.17 -1.83 14.36
N SER A 72 -8.32 -2.61 13.68
CA SER A 72 -6.98 -2.15 13.28
C SER A 72 -7.06 -1.09 12.17
N GLN A 73 -8.02 -1.21 11.24
CA GLN A 73 -8.26 -0.19 10.24
C GLN A 73 -8.80 1.09 10.87
N LEU A 74 -9.72 0.99 11.84
CA LEU A 74 -10.25 2.14 12.59
C LEU A 74 -9.15 2.89 13.37
N ASN A 75 -8.27 2.18 14.07
CA ASN A 75 -7.17 2.81 14.81
C ASN A 75 -6.21 3.57 13.88
N LYS A 76 -6.01 3.10 12.64
CA LYS A 76 -5.19 3.78 11.64
C LYS A 76 -5.80 5.10 11.15
N ILE A 77 -7.13 5.21 11.15
CA ILE A 77 -7.85 6.47 10.87
C ILE A 77 -7.55 7.48 11.95
N VAL A 78 -7.70 7.05 13.20
CA VAL A 78 -7.53 7.92 14.36
C VAL A 78 -6.10 8.45 14.41
N SER A 79 -5.09 7.63 14.12
CA SER A 79 -3.70 8.09 14.08
C SER A 79 -3.43 9.11 12.96
N LEU A 80 -3.96 8.88 11.76
CA LEU A 80 -3.76 9.80 10.63
C LEU A 80 -4.46 11.14 10.87
N ALA A 81 -5.72 11.11 11.34
CA ALA A 81 -6.46 12.31 11.71
C ALA A 81 -5.80 13.06 12.88
N ALA A 82 -5.23 12.35 13.85
CA ALA A 82 -4.48 12.95 14.95
C ALA A 82 -3.20 13.66 14.46
N GLU A 83 -2.48 13.10 13.49
CA GLU A 83 -1.30 13.75 12.91
C GLU A 83 -1.63 15.02 12.13
N ASP A 84 -2.70 15.01 11.33
CA ASP A 84 -3.08 16.18 10.54
C ASP A 84 -3.65 17.30 11.43
N THR A 85 -4.45 16.94 12.44
CA THR A 85 -4.91 17.90 13.45
C THR A 85 -3.76 18.42 14.30
N ALA A 86 -2.80 17.59 14.70
CA ALA A 86 -1.62 18.02 15.42
C ALA A 86 -0.77 18.98 14.59
N LYS A 87 -0.54 18.70 13.29
CA LYS A 87 0.17 19.62 12.38
C LYS A 87 -0.55 20.95 12.25
N SER A 88 -1.87 20.94 12.02
CA SER A 88 -2.66 22.16 11.91
C SER A 88 -2.66 22.98 13.22
N VAL A 89 -2.73 22.33 14.38
CA VAL A 89 -2.62 23.01 15.67
C VAL A 89 -1.23 23.59 15.87
N VAL A 90 -0.17 22.87 15.50
CA VAL A 90 1.21 23.35 15.58
C VAL A 90 1.43 24.52 14.63
N GLU A 91 0.94 24.48 13.40
CA GLU A 91 1.00 25.59 12.43
C GLU A 91 0.27 26.82 12.97
N ASN A 92 -0.96 26.65 13.48
CA ASN A 92 -1.71 27.73 14.11
C ASN A 92 -0.99 28.33 15.33
N LEU A 93 -0.30 27.50 16.12
CA LEU A 93 0.48 27.97 17.27
C LEU A 93 1.75 28.70 16.83
N ILE A 94 2.41 28.25 15.75
CA ILE A 94 3.58 28.92 15.18
C ILE A 94 3.19 30.29 14.62
N GLU A 95 2.09 30.37 13.86
CA GLU A 95 1.62 31.63 13.28
C GLU A 95 1.12 32.61 14.35
N LYS A 96 0.35 32.13 15.33
CA LYS A 96 -0.26 32.99 16.34
C LYS A 96 0.75 33.52 17.36
N TYR A 97 1.85 32.82 17.61
CA TYR A 97 2.81 33.14 18.66
C TYR A 97 4.26 33.32 18.16
N GLU A 98 4.50 33.41 16.84
CA GLU A 98 5.83 33.52 16.22
C GLU A 98 6.88 32.55 16.82
N MET A 99 6.47 31.31 17.09
CA MET A 99 7.33 30.33 17.76
C MET A 99 8.43 29.82 16.83
N ILE A 100 9.70 29.91 17.24
CA ILE A 100 10.83 29.30 16.53
C ILE A 100 11.08 27.89 17.10
N PRO A 101 10.90 26.82 16.32
CA PRO A 101 11.13 25.46 16.79
C PRO A 101 12.61 25.26 17.13
N LYS A 102 12.92 24.93 18.40
CA LYS A 102 14.27 24.53 18.79
C LYS A 102 14.60 23.18 18.15
N LYS A 103 15.63 23.13 17.29
CA LYS A 103 16.23 21.86 16.86
C LYS A 103 16.70 21.12 18.11
N SER A 104 16.14 19.94 18.37
CA SER A 104 16.64 19.09 19.44
C SER A 104 18.08 18.67 19.12
N SER A 105 19.06 19.17 19.87
CA SER A 105 20.38 18.54 19.90
C SER A 105 20.21 17.18 20.56
N LYS A 106 20.44 16.08 19.81
CA LYS A 106 20.52 14.76 20.42
C LYS A 106 21.60 14.79 21.52
N PRO A 107 21.33 14.27 22.73
CA PRO A 107 22.40 14.02 23.68
C PRO A 107 23.28 12.89 23.13
N THR A 108 24.59 13.14 23.13
CA THR A 108 25.67 12.21 22.78
C THR A 108 25.61 10.93 23.60
#